data_AF-A0AAV6ZZG9-F1
#
_entry.id   AF-A0AAV6ZZG9-F1
#
_cell.length_a   1.000
_cell.length_b   1.000
_cell.length_c   1.000
_cell.angle_alpha   90.00
_cell.angle_beta   90.00
_cell.angle_gamma   90.00
#
_symmetry.space_group_name_H-M   'P 1'
#
loop_
_entity.id
_entity.type
_entity.pdbx_description
1 polymer ?
#
loop_
_entity_poly.entity_id
_entity_poly.type
_entity_poly.pdbx_seq_one_letter_code
_entity_poly.pdbx_strand_id
1 'polypeptide(L)'
;MRLAGPVRIIVVLLTVGLTWILAGVILGTQNGFPRLQQIMGGSEVTSTVDPRPRKYKCGLPQPCPEKHFAFRVVSGAANVIGPKICFEDKMLMSSVQNNVGRGLNIALVNGVNGELIEAKRFDMWDGDVNELLNFLRPIHEGTLVLLASYDDPATKMNEDARKMFNELGSSSAKEVAFRDSWVFVGAKGVQDKSPFEQLIKNSRNTNKYEGWPEAVELEGCVPHRTLDVE
;
A
#
# COMPACT_ATOMS: atom_id res chain seq x y z
N MET A 1 -17.07 -5.67 77.65
CA MET A 1 -15.92 -5.14 76.88
C MET A 1 -16.43 -4.75 75.50
N ARG A 2 -16.37 -3.45 75.15
CA ARG A 2 -17.07 -2.89 73.98
C ARG A 2 -16.31 -3.19 72.69
N LEU A 3 -16.74 -4.22 71.95
CA LEU A 3 -16.21 -4.64 70.63
C LEU A 3 -16.43 -3.62 69.49
N ALA A 4 -16.87 -2.39 69.78
CA ALA A 4 -17.27 -1.42 68.77
C ALA A 4 -16.07 -0.69 68.12
N GLY A 5 -14.93 -0.59 68.81
CA GLY A 5 -13.71 0.04 68.29
C GLY A 5 -13.06 -0.73 67.12
N PRO A 6 -12.70 -2.02 67.31
CA PRO A 6 -11.99 -2.78 66.27
C PRO A 6 -12.86 -3.04 65.03
N VAL A 7 -14.17 -3.22 65.19
CA VAL A 7 -15.09 -3.44 64.07
C VAL A 7 -15.18 -2.22 63.15
N ARG A 8 -15.20 -1.00 63.73
CA ARG A 8 -15.21 0.24 62.93
C ARG A 8 -13.93 0.43 62.12
N ILE A 9 -12.78 0.05 62.68
CA ILE A 9 -11.50 0.12 61.98
C ILE A 9 -11.46 -0.84 60.79
N ILE A 10 -11.98 -2.07 60.97
CA ILE A 10 -12.05 -3.06 59.89
C ILE A 10 -12.96 -2.57 58.75
N VAL A 11 -14.12 -1.98 59.06
CA VAL A 11 -15.04 -1.43 58.05
C VAL A 11 -14.40 -0.28 57.27
N VAL A 12 -13.63 0.59 57.94
CA VAL A 12 -12.91 1.69 57.26
C VAL A 12 -11.81 1.14 56.34
N LEU A 13 -11.05 0.13 56.77
CA LEU A 13 -10.02 -0.48 55.93
C LEU A 13 -10.61 -1.18 54.69
N LEU A 14 -11.73 -1.88 54.85
CA LEU A 14 -12.41 -2.54 53.72
C LEU A 14 -12.97 -1.53 52.71
N THR A 15 -13.56 -0.43 53.19
CA THR A 15 -14.11 0.60 52.29
C THR A 15 -13.01 1.33 51.53
N VAL A 16 -11.89 1.68 52.18
CA VAL A 16 -10.73 2.27 51.50
C VAL A 16 -10.15 1.30 50.45
N GLY A 17 -9.97 0.03 50.81
CA GLY A 17 -9.48 -0.99 49.88
C GLY A 17 -10.40 -1.17 48.66
N LEU A 18 -11.72 -1.22 48.86
CA LEU A 18 -12.69 -1.34 47.77
C LEU A 18 -12.67 -0.11 46.86
N THR A 19 -12.59 1.10 47.43
CA THR A 19 -12.49 2.33 46.63
C THR A 19 -11.20 2.40 45.82
N TRP A 20 -10.09 1.86 46.35
CA TRP A 20 -8.81 1.82 45.64
C TRP A 20 -8.84 0.84 44.47
N ILE A 21 -9.47 -0.32 44.65
CA ILE A 21 -9.66 -1.32 43.58
C ILE A 21 -10.57 -0.77 42.47
N LEU A 22 -11.72 -0.17 42.85
CA LEU A 22 -12.64 0.42 41.88
C LEU A 22 -11.99 1.60 41.12
N ALA A 23 -11.22 2.45 41.81
CA ALA A 23 -10.46 3.50 41.16
C ALA A 23 -9.42 2.94 40.19
N GLY A 24 -8.72 1.85 40.53
CA GLY A 24 -7.75 1.19 39.65
C GLY A 24 -8.38 0.58 38.39
N VAL A 25 -9.61 0.05 38.50
CA VAL A 25 -10.38 -0.48 37.36
C VAL A 25 -10.89 0.64 36.44
N ILE A 26 -11.33 1.77 37.00
CA ILE A 26 -11.85 2.90 36.23
C ILE A 26 -10.72 3.72 35.57
N LEU A 27 -9.57 3.87 36.24
CA LEU A 27 -8.41 4.60 35.71
C LEU A 27 -7.46 3.75 34.85
N GLY A 28 -7.81 2.49 34.54
CA GLY A 28 -7.08 1.66 33.56
C GLY A 28 -5.58 1.54 33.85
N THR A 29 -5.17 1.52 35.12
CA THR A 29 -3.76 1.46 35.49
C THR A 29 -3.31 0.00 35.49
N GLN A 30 -2.83 -0.48 34.34
CA GLN A 30 -2.06 -1.72 34.28
C GLN A 30 -0.75 -1.53 35.06
N ASN A 31 -0.66 -2.07 36.26
CA ASN A 31 0.62 -2.39 36.90
C ASN A 31 0.48 -3.71 37.65
N GLY A 32 1.31 -4.68 37.25
CA GLY A 32 1.08 -6.11 37.43
C GLY A 32 1.40 -6.69 38.81
N PHE A 33 0.81 -7.86 39.05
CA PHE A 33 1.19 -8.80 40.11
C PHE A 33 2.22 -9.81 39.56
N PRO A 34 3.35 -10.06 40.26
CA PRO A 34 4.32 -11.07 39.85
C PRO A 34 3.96 -12.47 40.37
N ARG A 35 4.13 -13.48 39.49
CA ARG A 35 4.44 -14.89 39.76
C ARG A 35 3.63 -15.64 40.84
N LEU A 36 2.71 -16.50 40.38
CA LEU A 36 2.57 -17.86 40.92
C LEU A 36 1.86 -18.80 39.94
N GLN A 37 2.57 -19.33 38.95
CA GLN A 37 2.15 -20.55 38.24
C GLN A 37 3.37 -21.19 37.56
N GLN A 38 4.20 -21.81 38.38
CA GLN A 38 5.17 -22.80 37.94
C GLN A 38 5.15 -23.88 39.01
N ILE A 39 4.43 -24.98 38.73
CA ILE A 39 4.64 -26.34 39.24
C ILE A 39 3.57 -27.21 38.55
N MET A 40 4.06 -28.24 37.85
CA MET A 40 3.36 -29.33 37.15
C MET A 40 2.96 -29.10 35.69
N GLY A 41 3.64 -29.83 34.80
CA GLY A 41 3.26 -30.00 33.40
C GLY A 41 4.44 -29.86 32.45
N GLY A 42 5.38 -30.81 32.49
CA GLY A 42 6.37 -30.96 31.43
C GLY A 42 5.69 -31.40 30.13
N SER A 43 5.48 -30.44 29.24
CA SER A 43 5.55 -30.63 27.79
C SER A 43 6.35 -29.45 27.28
N GLU A 44 7.40 -29.72 26.53
CA GLU A 44 8.00 -28.72 25.64
C GLU A 44 6.87 -28.18 24.75
N VAL A 45 6.28 -27.07 25.16
CA VAL A 45 5.54 -26.22 24.23
C VAL A 45 6.64 -25.54 23.43
N THR A 46 7.05 -26.24 22.36
CA THR A 46 7.61 -25.61 21.18
C THR A 46 6.72 -24.40 20.95
N SER A 47 7.25 -23.22 21.24
CA SER A 47 6.59 -21.98 20.89
C SER A 47 6.51 -22.01 19.38
N THR A 48 5.41 -22.53 18.83
CA THR A 48 4.95 -22.18 17.51
C THR A 48 4.57 -20.71 17.62
N VAL A 49 5.61 -19.87 17.65
CA VAL A 49 5.56 -18.56 17.02
C VAL A 49 5.07 -18.91 15.63
N ASP A 50 3.77 -18.70 15.38
CA ASP A 50 3.27 -18.65 14.01
C ASP A 50 4.28 -17.76 13.27
N PRO A 51 5.05 -18.30 12.31
CA PRO A 51 5.98 -17.48 11.60
C PRO A 51 5.10 -16.48 10.88
N ARG A 52 5.11 -15.22 11.35
CA ARG A 52 4.57 -14.08 10.58
C ARG A 52 4.98 -14.37 9.15
N PRO A 53 4.02 -14.58 8.22
CA PRO A 53 4.34 -15.12 6.91
C PRO A 53 5.47 -14.25 6.38
N ARG A 54 6.64 -14.87 6.12
CA ARG A 54 7.83 -14.14 5.68
C ARG A 54 7.40 -13.42 4.40
N LYS A 55 7.13 -12.13 4.55
CA LYS A 55 6.71 -11.28 3.45
C LYS A 55 7.87 -11.28 2.46
N TYR A 56 7.63 -11.79 1.26
CA TYR A 56 8.61 -11.72 0.19
C TYR A 56 8.76 -10.26 -0.26
N LYS A 57 9.66 -9.98 -1.20
CA LYS A 57 9.92 -8.62 -1.71
C LYS A 57 8.61 -7.88 -2.00
N CYS A 58 8.51 -6.62 -1.58
CA CYS A 58 7.29 -5.79 -1.68
C CYS A 58 6.04 -6.34 -0.95
N GLY A 59 6.22 -7.28 -0.03
CA GLY A 59 5.12 -7.88 0.71
C GLY A 59 4.29 -8.89 -0.07
N LEU A 60 4.85 -9.46 -1.15
CA LEU A 60 4.18 -10.49 -1.95
C LEU A 60 3.89 -11.75 -1.10
N PRO A 61 2.81 -12.49 -1.43
CA PRO A 61 2.44 -13.72 -0.73
C PRO A 61 3.36 -14.91 -1.06
N GLN A 62 4.01 -14.86 -2.23
CA GLN A 62 4.92 -15.91 -2.73
C GLN A 62 6.16 -15.27 -3.39
N PRO A 63 7.29 -16.00 -3.47
CA PRO A 63 8.48 -15.48 -4.13
C PRO A 63 8.29 -15.43 -5.64
N CYS A 64 8.93 -14.46 -6.31
CA CYS A 64 8.97 -14.45 -7.77
C CYS A 64 9.89 -15.55 -8.31
N PRO A 65 9.60 -16.08 -9.51
CA PRO A 65 10.51 -16.99 -10.22
C PRO A 65 11.87 -16.35 -10.49
N GLU A 66 12.86 -17.16 -10.85
CA GLU A 66 14.16 -16.64 -11.29
C GLU A 66 14.01 -15.68 -12.48
N LYS A 67 14.91 -14.70 -12.56
CA LYS A 67 14.91 -13.65 -13.62
C LYS A 67 13.60 -12.88 -13.72
N HIS A 68 12.93 -12.65 -12.59
CA HIS A 68 11.79 -11.75 -12.50
C HIS A 68 11.98 -10.72 -11.39
N PHE A 69 11.45 -9.52 -11.63
CA PHE A 69 11.36 -8.46 -10.65
C PHE A 69 10.00 -8.48 -9.94
N ALA A 70 10.01 -8.44 -8.61
CA ALA A 70 8.84 -8.30 -7.78
C ALA A 70 8.35 -6.84 -7.77
N PHE A 71 7.04 -6.64 -7.86
CA PHE A 71 6.45 -5.32 -7.71
C PHE A 71 5.13 -5.36 -6.95
N ARG A 72 4.76 -4.22 -6.36
CA ARG A 72 3.44 -3.96 -5.80
C ARG A 72 3.06 -2.51 -6.01
N VAL A 73 1.94 -2.28 -6.67
CA VAL A 73 1.40 -0.96 -6.99
C VAL A 73 0.01 -0.84 -6.38
N VAL A 74 -0.21 0.22 -5.62
CA VAL A 74 -1.49 0.51 -4.96
C VAL A 74 -1.89 1.94 -5.32
N SER A 75 -3.12 2.12 -5.82
CA SER A 75 -3.66 3.46 -6.05
C SER A 75 -3.89 4.20 -4.72
N GLY A 76 -4.15 5.50 -4.81
CA GLY A 76 -4.63 6.25 -3.67
C GLY A 76 -6.03 5.80 -3.24
N ALA A 77 -6.36 6.03 -1.97
CA ALA A 77 -7.71 5.90 -1.46
C ALA A 77 -8.35 7.28 -1.33
N ALA A 78 -9.32 7.55 -2.21
CA ALA A 78 -9.89 8.88 -2.40
C ALA A 78 -8.78 9.94 -2.57
N ASN A 79 -8.90 11.06 -1.85
CA ASN A 79 -7.90 12.12 -1.77
C ASN A 79 -7.11 12.13 -0.44
N VAL A 80 -7.26 11.11 0.41
CA VAL A 80 -6.71 11.11 1.79
C VAL A 80 -5.45 10.26 1.94
N ILE A 81 -5.40 9.10 1.29
CA ILE A 81 -4.25 8.19 1.37
C ILE A 81 -3.61 8.15 -0.02
N GLY A 82 -2.39 8.66 -0.12
CA GLY A 82 -1.63 8.60 -1.38
C GLY A 82 -1.21 7.17 -1.78
N PRO A 83 -0.86 7.00 -3.06
CA PRO A 83 -0.53 5.70 -3.65
C PRO A 83 0.81 5.18 -3.15
N LYS A 84 1.08 3.92 -3.46
CA LYS A 84 2.34 3.24 -3.14
C LYS A 84 2.85 2.47 -4.35
N ILE A 85 4.12 2.67 -4.68
CA ILE A 85 4.82 1.91 -5.73
C ILE A 85 6.05 1.28 -5.09
N CYS A 86 6.09 -0.04 -5.04
CA CYS A 86 7.23 -0.83 -4.60
C CYS A 86 7.75 -1.66 -5.76
N PHE A 87 9.08 -1.69 -5.92
CA PHE A 87 9.76 -2.52 -6.91
C PHE A 87 11.02 -3.11 -6.29
N GLU A 88 11.19 -4.43 -6.35
CA GLU A 88 12.34 -5.15 -5.78
C GLU A 88 12.64 -4.78 -4.32
N ASP A 89 11.58 -4.72 -3.50
CA ASP A 89 11.59 -4.34 -2.08
C ASP A 89 12.00 -2.88 -1.79
N LYS A 90 12.22 -2.09 -2.85
CA LYS A 90 12.46 -0.66 -2.76
C LYS A 90 11.13 0.08 -2.94
N MET A 91 10.75 0.86 -1.94
CA MET A 91 9.64 1.79 -2.07
C MET A 91 10.08 2.92 -3.00
N LEU A 92 9.51 3.01 -4.20
CA LEU A 92 9.84 4.06 -5.18
C LEU A 92 8.99 5.31 -4.97
N MET A 93 7.70 5.13 -4.67
CA MET A 93 6.78 6.22 -4.42
C MET A 93 5.87 5.90 -3.23
N SER A 94 5.69 6.86 -2.32
CA SER A 94 4.74 6.75 -1.21
C SER A 94 4.50 8.09 -0.52
N SER A 95 3.38 8.21 0.19
CA SER A 95 3.10 9.36 1.07
C SER A 95 4.19 9.61 2.12
N VAL A 96 4.83 8.53 2.61
CA VAL A 96 5.93 8.62 3.60
C VAL A 96 7.17 9.27 3.00
N GLN A 97 7.42 9.04 1.71
CA GLN A 97 8.54 9.65 0.97
C GLN A 97 8.23 11.07 0.47
N ASN A 98 7.01 11.56 0.69
CA ASN A 98 6.57 12.88 0.26
C ASN A 98 6.76 13.14 -1.25
N ASN A 99 6.68 12.09 -2.07
CA ASN A 99 6.89 12.16 -3.52
C ASN A 99 5.67 11.74 -4.35
N VAL A 100 4.48 11.69 -3.72
CA VAL A 100 3.21 11.38 -4.38
C VAL A 100 2.26 12.59 -4.34
N GLY A 101 1.27 12.61 -5.22
CA GLY A 101 0.21 13.62 -5.22
C GLY A 101 -0.92 13.30 -6.18
N ARG A 102 -1.94 14.16 -6.19
CA ARG A 102 -3.12 14.01 -7.06
C ARG A 102 -2.72 13.79 -8.51
N GLY A 103 -3.49 12.98 -9.23
CA GLY A 103 -3.27 12.64 -10.62
C GLY A 103 -2.60 11.30 -10.82
N LEU A 104 -1.65 11.26 -11.75
CA LEU A 104 -0.88 10.06 -12.09
C LEU A 104 0.48 10.10 -11.41
N ASN A 105 0.82 9.04 -10.68
CA ASN A 105 2.12 8.86 -10.04
C ASN A 105 2.85 7.76 -10.81
N ILE A 106 3.99 8.09 -11.43
CA ILE A 106 4.67 7.21 -12.38
C ILE A 106 6.12 7.02 -11.95
N ALA A 107 6.57 5.77 -11.88
CA ALA A 107 7.96 5.40 -11.73
C ALA A 107 8.46 4.67 -12.98
N LEU A 108 9.58 5.16 -13.53
CA LEU A 108 10.31 4.56 -14.64
C LEU A 108 11.45 3.74 -14.09
N VAL A 109 11.52 2.47 -14.48
CA VAL A 109 12.54 1.53 -14.02
C VAL A 109 13.22 0.88 -15.21
N ASN A 110 14.52 0.70 -15.16
CA ASN A 110 15.25 -0.02 -16.19
C ASN A 110 14.92 -1.52 -16.12
N GLY A 111 14.34 -2.09 -17.19
CA GLY A 111 13.91 -3.49 -17.23
C GLY A 111 15.03 -4.53 -17.34
N VAL A 112 16.30 -4.12 -17.40
CA VAL A 112 17.46 -5.02 -17.40
C VAL A 112 18.04 -5.17 -15.98
N ASN A 113 18.29 -4.06 -15.29
CA ASN A 113 18.96 -4.07 -13.98
C ASN A 113 18.02 -3.74 -12.80
N GLY A 114 16.78 -3.33 -13.07
CA GLY A 114 15.78 -3.01 -12.04
C GLY A 114 16.03 -1.69 -11.31
N GLU A 115 16.89 -0.81 -11.82
CA GLU A 115 17.17 0.49 -11.20
C GLU A 115 16.12 1.55 -11.55
N LEU A 116 15.79 2.39 -10.57
CA LEU A 116 14.92 3.54 -10.77
C LEU A 116 15.63 4.55 -11.69
N ILE A 117 14.98 4.89 -12.80
CA ILE A 117 15.42 5.95 -13.71
C ILE A 117 14.89 7.29 -13.20
N GLU A 118 13.57 7.39 -13.04
CA GLU A 118 12.90 8.62 -12.58
C GLU A 118 11.53 8.29 -11.99
N ALA A 119 11.09 9.05 -10.98
CA ALA A 119 9.75 8.96 -10.41
C ALA A 119 9.13 10.36 -10.31
N LYS A 120 7.93 10.54 -10.86
CA LYS A 120 7.27 11.84 -10.93
C LYS A 120 5.76 11.71 -10.84
N ARG A 121 5.11 12.78 -10.38
CA ARG A 121 3.65 12.92 -10.30
C ARG A 121 3.17 13.97 -11.30
N PHE A 122 1.98 13.76 -11.85
CA PHE A 122 1.35 14.65 -12.84
C PHE A 122 -0.10 14.89 -12.44
N ASP A 123 -0.44 16.12 -12.08
CA ASP A 123 -1.79 16.49 -11.65
C ASP A 123 -2.76 16.51 -12.84
N MET A 124 -3.62 15.49 -12.93
CA MET A 124 -4.60 15.36 -14.01
C MET A 124 -5.93 16.08 -13.72
N TRP A 125 -6.03 16.84 -12.63
CA TRP A 125 -7.20 17.67 -12.34
C TRP A 125 -6.98 19.13 -12.75
N ASP A 126 -5.86 19.72 -12.31
CA ASP A 126 -5.55 21.14 -12.50
C ASP A 126 -4.18 21.40 -13.18
N GLY A 127 -3.39 20.35 -13.42
CA GLY A 127 -2.07 20.46 -14.05
C GLY A 127 -2.10 20.53 -15.58
N ASP A 128 -0.90 20.68 -16.16
CA ASP A 128 -0.68 20.62 -17.61
C ASP A 128 -0.30 19.20 -18.05
N VAL A 129 -1.12 18.63 -18.94
CA VAL A 129 -0.87 17.30 -19.53
C VAL A 129 0.44 17.25 -20.33
N ASN A 130 0.95 18.37 -20.83
CA ASN A 130 2.21 18.39 -21.59
C ASN A 130 3.41 17.97 -20.74
N GLU A 131 3.38 18.17 -19.42
CA GLU A 131 4.44 17.68 -18.52
C GLU A 131 4.54 16.15 -18.54
N LEU A 132 3.39 15.47 -18.56
CA LEU A 132 3.31 14.01 -18.71
C LEU A 132 3.82 13.59 -20.10
N LEU A 133 3.42 14.30 -21.15
CA LEU A 133 3.86 14.00 -22.51
C LEU A 133 5.39 14.11 -22.66
N ASN A 134 5.97 15.17 -22.12
CA ASN A 134 7.41 15.40 -22.18
C ASN A 134 8.20 14.42 -21.30
N PHE A 135 7.58 13.88 -20.26
CA PHE A 135 8.16 12.82 -19.44
C PHE A 135 8.15 11.45 -20.12
N LEU A 136 7.07 11.10 -20.82
CA LEU A 136 6.92 9.78 -21.44
C LEU A 136 7.55 9.66 -22.83
N ARG A 137 7.67 10.75 -23.60
CA ARG A 137 8.29 10.73 -24.94
C ARG A 137 9.74 10.24 -24.99
N PRO A 138 10.66 10.67 -24.09
CA PRO A 138 12.07 10.32 -24.18
C PRO A 138 12.41 8.92 -23.64
N ILE A 139 11.44 8.15 -23.13
CA ILE A 139 11.73 6.84 -22.54
C ILE A 139 12.21 5.84 -23.60
N HIS A 140 13.31 5.16 -23.29
CA HIS A 140 13.90 4.16 -24.17
C HIS A 140 13.18 2.82 -24.05
N GLU A 141 13.27 2.00 -25.11
CA GLU A 141 12.79 0.63 -25.07
C GLU A 141 13.40 -0.16 -23.91
N GLY A 142 12.58 -1.00 -23.28
CA GLY A 142 12.99 -1.76 -22.10
C GLY A 142 12.82 -1.01 -20.78
N THR A 143 12.39 0.25 -20.82
CA THR A 143 11.92 0.95 -19.62
C THR A 143 10.58 0.40 -19.18
N LEU A 144 10.50 -0.08 -17.95
CA LEU A 144 9.26 -0.41 -17.25
C LEU A 144 8.59 0.88 -16.76
N VAL A 145 7.27 0.94 -16.88
CA VAL A 145 6.45 2.09 -16.47
C VAL A 145 5.44 1.61 -15.44
N LEU A 146 5.65 1.96 -14.17
CA LEU A 146 4.72 1.66 -13.08
C LEU A 146 3.89 2.90 -12.79
N LEU A 147 2.57 2.76 -12.78
CA LEU A 147 1.62 3.85 -12.63
C LEU A 147 0.61 3.54 -11.54
N ALA A 148 0.36 4.53 -10.68
CA ALA A 148 -0.73 4.53 -9.70
C ALA A 148 -1.50 5.85 -9.74
N SER A 149 -2.84 5.78 -9.83
CA SER A 149 -3.70 6.97 -9.72
C SER A 149 -3.86 7.44 -8.27
N TYR A 150 -4.16 8.72 -8.09
CA TYR A 150 -4.55 9.30 -6.81
C TYR A 150 -5.56 10.44 -7.01
N ASP A 151 -6.70 10.36 -6.31
CA ASP A 151 -7.83 11.29 -6.42
C ASP A 151 -8.48 11.31 -7.81
N ASP A 152 -7.91 11.99 -8.80
CA ASP A 152 -8.41 12.02 -10.18
C ASP A 152 -7.30 11.83 -11.21
N PRO A 153 -7.30 10.73 -11.99
CA PRO A 153 -6.30 10.49 -13.02
C PRO A 153 -6.66 11.02 -14.42
N ALA A 154 -7.86 11.57 -14.65
CA ALA A 154 -8.42 11.59 -16.01
C ALA A 154 -8.83 12.96 -16.55
N THR A 155 -9.17 13.96 -15.71
CA THR A 155 -9.82 15.19 -16.20
C THR A 155 -9.00 15.94 -17.26
N LYS A 156 -7.67 15.92 -17.17
CA LYS A 156 -6.75 16.53 -18.14
C LYS A 156 -6.16 15.55 -19.15
N MET A 157 -6.48 14.25 -19.08
CA MET A 157 -5.97 13.28 -20.05
C MET A 157 -6.54 13.51 -21.45
N ASN A 158 -5.65 13.76 -22.41
CA ASN A 158 -5.97 13.92 -23.82
C ASN A 158 -5.71 12.63 -24.63
N GLU A 159 -6.06 12.66 -25.91
CA GLU A 159 -5.88 11.52 -26.82
C GLU A 159 -4.41 11.09 -26.96
N ASP A 160 -3.47 12.04 -26.98
CA ASP A 160 -2.04 11.76 -27.07
C ASP A 160 -1.52 11.00 -25.85
N ALA A 161 -1.89 11.43 -24.65
CA ALA A 161 -1.54 10.75 -23.40
C ALA A 161 -2.11 9.32 -23.37
N ARG A 162 -3.38 9.16 -23.76
CA ARG A 162 -4.04 7.86 -23.83
C ARG A 162 -3.42 6.94 -24.88
N LYS A 163 -2.96 7.50 -26.01
CA LYS A 163 -2.26 6.77 -27.06
C LYS A 163 -0.90 6.27 -26.56
N MET A 164 -0.12 7.12 -25.89
CA MET A 164 1.17 6.68 -25.31
C MET A 164 0.98 5.55 -24.30
N PHE A 165 0.00 5.62 -23.40
CA PHE A 165 -0.25 4.50 -22.49
C PHE A 165 -0.68 3.22 -23.22
N ASN A 166 -1.43 3.34 -24.33
CA ASN A 166 -1.72 2.18 -25.17
C ASN A 166 -0.46 1.56 -25.79
N GLU A 167 0.48 2.38 -26.26
CA GLU A 167 1.78 1.94 -26.78
C GLU A 167 2.68 1.32 -25.71
N LEU A 168 2.44 1.63 -24.43
CA LEU A 168 3.10 1.00 -23.29
C LEU A 168 2.45 -0.31 -22.85
N GLY A 169 1.35 -0.71 -23.49
CA GLY A 169 0.64 -1.96 -23.22
C GLY A 169 -0.68 -1.81 -22.46
N SER A 170 -1.13 -0.61 -22.12
CA SER A 170 -2.43 -0.43 -21.44
C SER A 170 -3.59 -0.75 -22.38
N SER A 171 -4.58 -1.48 -21.88
CA SER A 171 -5.88 -1.70 -22.52
C SER A 171 -6.91 -0.69 -22.04
N SER A 172 -6.84 -0.30 -20.77
CA SER A 172 -7.83 0.57 -20.14
C SER A 172 -7.56 2.07 -20.29
N ALA A 173 -6.40 2.50 -20.78
CA ALA A 173 -6.06 3.94 -20.88
C ALA A 173 -7.07 4.76 -21.69
N LYS A 174 -7.77 4.18 -22.66
CA LYS A 174 -8.81 4.89 -23.44
C LYS A 174 -10.07 5.18 -22.63
N GLU A 175 -10.37 4.34 -21.65
CA GLU A 175 -11.61 4.40 -20.89
C GLU A 175 -11.44 5.04 -19.51
N VAL A 176 -10.21 5.18 -18.98
CA VAL A 176 -9.95 5.82 -17.67
C VAL A 176 -10.66 7.18 -17.61
N ALA A 177 -11.52 7.34 -16.60
CA ALA A 177 -12.42 8.47 -16.42
C ALA A 177 -12.26 9.11 -15.03
N PHE A 178 -13.04 10.16 -14.78
CA PHE A 178 -12.95 11.00 -13.59
C PHE A 178 -13.02 10.18 -12.29
N ARG A 179 -11.96 10.28 -11.48
CA ARG A 179 -11.75 9.56 -10.20
C ARG A 179 -11.76 8.04 -10.28
N ASP A 180 -11.57 7.45 -11.46
CA ASP A 180 -11.32 6.02 -11.53
C ASP A 180 -10.05 5.66 -10.74
N SER A 181 -10.06 4.51 -10.05
CA SER A 181 -8.85 3.95 -9.43
C SER A 181 -8.15 3.10 -10.47
N TRP A 182 -6.90 3.44 -10.81
CA TRP A 182 -6.16 2.79 -11.90
C TRP A 182 -4.72 2.52 -11.47
N VAL A 183 -4.29 1.29 -11.68
CA VAL A 183 -2.89 0.85 -11.53
C VAL A 183 -2.48 0.08 -12.78
N PHE A 184 -1.25 0.32 -13.21
CA PHE A 184 -0.75 -0.23 -14.46
C PHE A 184 0.76 -0.43 -14.37
N VAL A 185 1.23 -1.56 -14.88
CA VAL A 185 2.65 -1.81 -15.12
C VAL A 185 2.81 -2.18 -16.58
N GLY A 186 3.47 -1.33 -17.35
CA GLY A 186 3.76 -1.55 -18.76
C GLY A 186 5.25 -1.46 -19.06
N ALA A 187 5.60 -1.49 -20.33
CA ALA A 187 6.97 -1.24 -20.77
C ALA A 187 7.01 -0.61 -22.16
N LYS A 188 8.08 0.15 -22.45
CA LYS A 188 8.31 0.68 -23.79
C LYS A 188 8.82 -0.43 -24.72
N GLY A 189 8.18 -0.57 -25.87
CA GLY A 189 8.52 -1.59 -26.89
C GLY A 189 7.79 -2.92 -26.72
N VAL A 190 6.72 -2.97 -25.91
CA VAL A 190 5.85 -4.16 -25.83
C VAL A 190 4.98 -4.25 -27.09
N GLN A 191 4.84 -5.45 -27.63
CA GLN A 191 3.93 -5.70 -28.75
C GLN A 191 2.52 -6.01 -28.27
N ASP A 192 2.41 -6.73 -27.15
CA ASP A 192 1.16 -7.16 -26.56
C ASP A 192 0.67 -6.25 -25.43
N LYS A 193 -0.60 -6.43 -25.05
CA LYS A 193 -1.17 -5.79 -23.88
C LYS A 193 -0.53 -6.32 -22.61
N SER A 194 -0.30 -5.44 -21.64
CA SER A 194 0.25 -5.83 -20.36
C SER A 194 -0.77 -6.67 -19.58
N PRO A 195 -0.35 -7.81 -18.98
CA PRO A 195 -1.20 -8.55 -18.05
C PRO A 195 -1.33 -7.84 -16.69
N PHE A 196 -0.56 -6.78 -16.46
CA PHE A 196 -0.46 -6.06 -15.21
C PHE A 196 -1.22 -4.73 -15.28
N GLU A 197 -2.55 -4.82 -15.27
CA GLU A 197 -3.42 -3.65 -15.26
C GLU A 197 -4.70 -3.93 -14.47
N GLN A 198 -5.14 -2.98 -13.65
CA GLN A 198 -6.45 -3.01 -13.01
C GLN A 198 -7.07 -1.61 -12.95
N LEU A 199 -8.38 -1.57 -13.18
CA LEU A 199 -9.20 -0.36 -13.21
C LEU A 199 -10.49 -0.60 -12.45
N ILE A 200 -10.80 0.26 -11.47
CA ILE A 200 -12.09 0.30 -10.79
C ILE A 200 -12.78 1.61 -11.16
N LYS A 201 -13.95 1.48 -11.78
CA LYS A 201 -14.74 2.62 -12.24
C LYS A 201 -15.36 3.38 -11.07
N ASN A 202 -15.29 4.70 -11.14
CA ASN A 202 -16.06 5.59 -10.28
C ASN A 202 -17.55 5.49 -10.63
N SER A 203 -18.35 5.00 -9.68
CA SER A 203 -19.81 4.90 -9.83
C SER A 203 -20.49 5.11 -8.49
N ARG A 204 -21.49 6.00 -8.47
CA ARG A 204 -22.23 6.37 -7.24
C ARG A 204 -22.81 5.15 -6.49
N ASN A 205 -23.13 4.08 -7.21
CA ASN A 205 -23.78 2.90 -6.63
C ASN A 205 -22.80 1.86 -6.06
N THR A 206 -21.53 1.87 -6.49
CA THR A 206 -20.53 0.85 -6.12
C THR A 206 -19.33 1.43 -5.38
N ASN A 207 -19.25 2.76 -5.28
CA ASN A 207 -18.15 3.43 -4.60
C ASN A 207 -18.09 3.07 -3.12
N LYS A 208 -16.88 2.78 -2.64
CA LYS A 208 -16.59 2.53 -1.22
C LYS A 208 -16.51 3.82 -0.41
N TYR A 209 -16.08 4.91 -1.04
CA TYR A 209 -15.99 6.24 -0.43
C TYR A 209 -17.00 7.18 -1.07
N GLU A 210 -17.32 8.29 -0.40
CA GLU A 210 -18.27 9.27 -0.93
C GLU A 210 -17.72 9.98 -2.18
N GLY A 211 -18.01 9.43 -3.35
CA GLY A 211 -17.57 9.99 -4.65
C GLY A 211 -16.20 9.51 -5.14
N TRP A 212 -15.63 8.45 -4.53
CA TRP A 212 -14.45 7.73 -5.04
C TRP A 212 -14.62 6.21 -4.92
N PRO A 213 -14.13 5.44 -5.90
CA PRO A 213 -14.07 3.98 -5.81
C PRO A 213 -13.04 3.55 -4.76
N GLU A 214 -13.00 2.25 -4.46
CA GLU A 214 -11.97 1.73 -3.57
C GLU A 214 -10.56 1.80 -4.19
N ALA A 215 -9.55 1.75 -3.33
CA ALA A 215 -8.17 1.66 -3.81
C ALA A 215 -7.95 0.32 -4.49
N VAL A 216 -7.31 0.33 -5.66
CA VAL A 216 -6.98 -0.86 -6.40
C VAL A 216 -5.51 -1.21 -6.18
N GLU A 217 -5.24 -2.51 -6.10
CA GLU A 217 -3.92 -3.05 -5.85
C GLU A 217 -3.57 -4.08 -6.91
N LEU A 218 -2.34 -3.97 -7.42
CA LEU A 218 -1.77 -4.89 -8.38
C LEU A 218 -0.38 -5.30 -7.91
N GLU A 219 -0.17 -6.60 -7.83
CA GLU A 219 1.08 -7.20 -7.39
C GLU A 219 1.48 -8.31 -8.35
N GLY A 220 2.77 -8.54 -8.51
CA GLY A 220 3.24 -9.54 -9.46
C GLY A 220 4.74 -9.56 -9.68
N CYS A 221 5.12 -10.30 -10.72
CA CYS A 221 6.50 -10.56 -11.10
C CYS A 221 6.68 -10.23 -12.59
N VAL A 222 7.50 -9.23 -12.93
CA VAL A 222 7.80 -8.87 -14.32
C VAL A 222 9.07 -9.59 -14.77
N PRO A 223 9.09 -10.26 -15.93
CA PRO A 223 10.29 -10.92 -16.43
C PRO A 223 11.40 -9.89 -16.71
N HIS A 224 12.65 -10.26 -16.43
CA HIS A 224 13.80 -9.46 -16.85
C HIS A 224 13.83 -9.37 -18.37
N ARG A 225 14.16 -8.19 -18.90
CA ARG A 225 14.46 -8.07 -20.32
C ARG A 225 15.79 -8.77 -20.59
N THR A 226 15.77 -9.79 -21.44
CA THR A 226 17.00 -10.29 -22.04
C THR A 226 17.46 -9.27 -23.08
N LEU A 227 18.72 -8.86 -23.02
CA LEU A 227 19.35 -8.25 -24.19
C LEU A 227 19.49 -9.40 -25.18
N ASP A 228 18.57 -9.50 -26.13
CA ASP A 228 18.78 -10.38 -27.26
C ASP A 228 19.97 -9.79 -28.03
N VAL A 229 21.11 -10.45 -27.89
CA VAL A 229 22.31 -10.15 -28.66
C VAL A 229 22.02 -10.63 -30.07
N GLU A 230 21.51 -9.74 -30.91
CA GLU A 230 21.46 -9.92 -32.37
C GLU A 230 22.71 -9.32 -33.02
#